data_AF-A0A844WXP8-F1
#
_entry.id   AF-A0A844WXP8-F1
#
_cell.length_a   1.000
_cell.length_b   1.000
_cell.length_c   1.000
_cell.angle_alpha   90.00
_cell.angle_beta   90.00
_cell.angle_gamma   90.00
#
_symmetry.space_group_name_H-M   'P 1'
#
loop_
_entity.id
_entity.type
_entity.pdbx_description
1 polymer ?
#
loop_
_entity_poly.entity_id
_entity_poly.type
_entity_poly.pdbx_seq_one_letter_code
_entity_poly.pdbx_strand_id
1 'polypeptide(L)'
;MNSQALSRQNSRGGDSSDALILPPGQWGRIKSAMSEGFYFARDYGVGPYAGPAELWDPDYGFLVQSTNPASYALNFPTTGAHELYFYLIVEGEGEIGLLWDPVTHEGIKATTARRGMGAMGTRIRCGSEECHTEYRVTLTGPEAEERWLNPYPGPIAKPNLPQTFELVGKDSEGSEILKYGFTLQKWFVSRKGALKRLPEQQSWCSSIGYRLPQVRDLTNARSRFSATPLSSGNHYQRRLGAGLFTEWSPMNRYDRAELYYSYWTSDGMPVPDGSYKHGDLIVASYSGHIGVDIVRGIHYAMCVTP
;
A
#
# COMPACT_ATOMS: atom_id res chain seq x y z
N MET A 1 77.76 -19.27 28.30
CA MET A 1 77.52 -17.81 28.44
C MET A 1 76.97 -17.28 27.14
N ASN A 2 75.96 -16.41 27.26
CA ASN A 2 75.36 -15.48 26.28
C ASN A 2 74.17 -15.93 25.42
N SER A 3 73.00 -15.46 25.88
CA SER A 3 71.72 -15.22 25.19
C SER A 3 71.80 -14.24 24.03
N GLN A 4 70.85 -14.35 23.09
CA GLN A 4 70.10 -13.25 22.43
C GLN A 4 68.92 -13.90 21.67
N ALA A 5 67.67 -13.78 22.15
CA ALA A 5 66.71 -12.67 22.01
C ALA A 5 65.94 -12.71 20.66
N LEU A 6 64.68 -13.14 20.75
CA LEU A 6 63.64 -13.11 19.73
C LEU A 6 63.15 -11.68 19.45
N SER A 7 63.03 -11.30 18.18
CA SER A 7 62.17 -10.20 17.73
C SER A 7 61.11 -10.75 16.75
N ARG A 8 59.88 -10.92 17.24
CA ARG A 8 58.70 -11.11 16.39
C ARG A 8 58.10 -9.73 16.13
N GLN A 9 58.16 -9.27 14.88
CA GLN A 9 57.37 -8.14 14.41
C GLN A 9 55.96 -8.60 14.04
N ASN A 10 54.98 -7.91 14.61
CA ASN A 10 53.56 -7.99 14.29
C ASN A 10 53.30 -7.60 12.83
N SER A 11 52.84 -8.54 12.01
CA SER A 11 52.04 -8.22 10.82
C SER A 11 50.56 -8.33 11.21
N ARG A 12 49.92 -7.16 11.32
CA ARG A 12 48.47 -7.01 11.44
C ARG A 12 47.82 -7.65 10.21
N GLY A 13 47.06 -8.72 10.41
CA GLY A 13 46.08 -9.20 9.44
C GLY A 13 45.02 -8.13 9.26
N GLY A 14 44.96 -7.55 8.06
CA GLY A 14 43.80 -6.79 7.63
C GLY A 14 42.73 -7.78 7.23
N ASP A 15 41.72 -7.95 8.07
CA ASP A 15 40.42 -8.45 7.64
C ASP A 15 39.82 -7.37 6.74
N SER A 16 40.11 -7.41 5.44
CA SER A 16 39.19 -6.85 4.46
C SER A 16 38.03 -7.83 4.37
N SER A 17 36.87 -7.38 4.83
CA SER A 17 35.60 -8.04 4.54
C SER A 17 35.42 -8.01 3.02
N ASP A 18 35.89 -9.06 2.34
CA ASP A 18 35.59 -9.30 0.94
C ASP A 18 34.08 -9.50 0.85
N ALA A 19 33.40 -8.44 0.40
CA ALA A 19 32.02 -8.52 0.00
C ALA A 19 31.92 -9.61 -1.07
N LEU A 20 31.14 -10.65 -0.77
CA LEU A 20 30.75 -11.68 -1.73
C LEU A 20 29.96 -11.00 -2.85
N ILE A 21 30.67 -10.55 -3.89
CA ILE A 21 30.06 -10.12 -5.14
C ILE A 21 29.60 -11.41 -5.85
N LEU A 22 28.34 -11.77 -5.67
CA LEU A 22 27.71 -12.86 -6.43
C LEU A 22 27.53 -12.42 -7.91
N PRO A 23 27.50 -13.38 -8.86
CA PRO A 23 27.57 -13.09 -10.28
C PRO A 23 26.33 -12.34 -10.85
N PRO A 24 26.48 -11.59 -11.97
CA PRO A 24 25.60 -10.48 -12.38
C PRO A 24 24.27 -10.85 -13.05
N GLY A 25 23.73 -12.05 -12.83
CA GLY A 25 22.55 -12.53 -13.60
C GLY A 25 21.17 -12.16 -13.04
N GLN A 26 21.08 -11.78 -11.76
CA GLN A 26 19.79 -11.67 -11.04
C GLN A 26 19.76 -10.55 -9.99
N TRP A 27 20.74 -9.66 -10.02
CA TRP A 27 20.86 -8.56 -9.08
C TRP A 27 20.21 -7.29 -9.64
N GLY A 28 19.47 -6.56 -8.80
CA GLY A 28 18.98 -5.23 -9.16
C GLY A 28 17.71 -5.22 -10.02
N ARG A 29 16.79 -6.16 -9.77
CA ARG A 29 15.44 -6.10 -10.35
C ARG A 29 14.40 -5.92 -9.24
N ILE A 30 13.38 -5.11 -9.50
CA ILE A 30 12.22 -5.02 -8.63
C ILE A 30 11.33 -6.23 -8.89
N LYS A 31 11.22 -7.12 -7.90
CA LYS A 31 10.42 -8.35 -7.95
C LYS A 31 8.94 -8.07 -7.74
N SER A 32 8.65 -7.23 -6.76
CA SER A 32 7.28 -6.99 -6.31
C SER A 32 7.15 -5.68 -5.54
N ALA A 33 5.91 -5.31 -5.26
CA ALA A 33 5.54 -4.23 -4.36
C ALA A 33 4.59 -4.76 -3.27
N MET A 34 4.92 -4.45 -2.01
CA MET A 34 4.27 -5.00 -0.84
C MET A 34 3.63 -3.90 0.02
N SER A 35 2.34 -4.03 0.31
CA SER A 35 1.64 -3.16 1.26
C SER A 35 2.07 -3.46 2.72
N GLU A 36 2.13 -2.44 3.59
CA GLU A 36 2.54 -2.59 5.01
C GLU A 36 1.74 -3.67 5.74
N GLY A 37 0.43 -3.75 5.48
CA GLY A 37 -0.47 -4.64 6.18
C GLY A 37 -0.05 -6.11 6.10
N PHE A 38 0.65 -6.50 5.04
CA PHE A 38 1.10 -7.87 4.83
C PHE A 38 2.27 -8.26 5.77
N TYR A 39 3.16 -7.32 6.10
CA TYR A 39 4.36 -7.61 6.89
C TYR A 39 4.07 -8.09 8.33
N PHE A 40 2.92 -7.68 8.90
CA PHE A 40 2.51 -8.02 10.27
C PHE A 40 1.26 -8.89 10.36
N ALA A 41 0.62 -9.19 9.23
CA ALA A 41 -0.66 -9.91 9.21
C ALA A 41 -0.77 -10.80 7.97
N ARG A 42 0.20 -11.72 7.83
CA ARG A 42 0.33 -12.66 6.71
C ARG A 42 -0.98 -13.39 6.38
N ASP A 43 -1.82 -13.65 7.39
CA ASP A 43 -3.12 -14.31 7.27
C ASP A 43 -4.06 -13.66 6.24
N TYR A 44 -3.88 -12.36 5.97
CA TYR A 44 -4.67 -11.56 5.03
C TYR A 44 -4.07 -11.46 3.61
N GLY A 45 -3.06 -12.28 3.32
CA GLY A 45 -2.46 -12.45 2.00
C GLY A 45 -2.29 -13.92 1.60
N VAL A 46 -2.79 -14.86 2.41
CA VAL A 46 -2.67 -16.31 2.21
C VAL A 46 -4.05 -16.96 2.11
N GLY A 47 -4.09 -18.22 1.69
CA GLY A 47 -5.32 -19.03 1.65
C GLY A 47 -6.45 -18.32 0.91
N PRO A 48 -7.63 -18.10 1.54
CA PRO A 48 -8.78 -17.49 0.85
C PRO A 48 -8.58 -16.00 0.49
N TYR A 49 -7.62 -15.32 1.10
CA TYR A 49 -7.28 -13.92 0.78
C TYR A 49 -6.21 -13.80 -0.31
N ALA A 50 -5.45 -14.85 -0.59
CA ALA A 50 -4.37 -14.84 -1.58
C ALA A 50 -4.91 -14.59 -2.99
N GLY A 51 -4.26 -13.69 -3.73
CA GLY A 51 -4.54 -13.48 -5.15
C GLY A 51 -4.10 -14.66 -6.02
N PRO A 52 -4.37 -14.61 -7.34
CA PRO A 52 -3.80 -15.57 -8.28
C PRO A 52 -2.26 -15.46 -8.26
N ALA A 53 -1.56 -16.58 -8.40
CA ALA A 53 -0.10 -16.67 -8.23
C ALA A 53 0.68 -15.83 -9.26
N GLU A 54 0.09 -15.54 -10.42
CA GLU A 54 0.68 -14.70 -11.46
C GLU A 54 0.66 -13.20 -11.09
N LEU A 55 -0.14 -12.83 -10.10
CA LEU A 55 -0.31 -11.45 -9.64
C LEU A 55 0.20 -11.23 -8.22
N TRP A 56 0.05 -12.22 -7.35
CA TRP A 56 0.25 -12.09 -5.92
C TRP A 56 1.13 -13.23 -5.41
N ASP A 57 2.25 -12.85 -4.82
CA ASP A 57 3.14 -13.71 -4.08
C ASP A 57 2.82 -13.58 -2.57
N PRO A 58 2.46 -14.67 -1.88
CA PRO A 58 2.12 -14.61 -0.46
C PRO A 58 3.28 -14.33 0.48
N ASP A 59 4.52 -14.16 0.02
CA ASP A 59 5.65 -13.71 0.82
C ASP A 59 6.19 -12.35 0.35
N TYR A 60 5.96 -11.99 -0.92
CA TYR A 60 6.55 -10.80 -1.55
C TYR A 60 5.53 -9.74 -2.02
N GLY A 61 4.23 -10.00 -1.99
CA GLY A 61 3.18 -9.05 -2.35
C GLY A 61 2.80 -9.05 -3.84
N PHE A 62 2.43 -7.90 -4.40
CA PHE A 62 2.03 -7.80 -5.81
C PHE A 62 3.25 -7.89 -6.72
N LEU A 63 3.27 -8.88 -7.59
CA LEU A 63 4.33 -9.06 -8.58
C LEU A 63 4.30 -7.94 -9.62
N VAL A 64 5.48 -7.48 -10.03
CA VAL A 64 5.59 -6.50 -11.12
C VAL A 64 5.04 -7.11 -12.41
N GLN A 65 4.00 -6.51 -12.98
CA GLN A 65 3.34 -7.00 -14.18
C GLN A 65 3.97 -6.44 -15.46
N SER A 66 4.50 -5.21 -15.41
CA SER A 66 5.15 -4.58 -16.56
C SER A 66 6.19 -3.54 -16.14
N THR A 67 7.30 -3.47 -16.88
CA THR A 67 8.28 -2.37 -16.81
C THR A 67 8.13 -1.36 -17.96
N ASN A 68 7.19 -1.60 -18.88
CA ASN A 68 6.86 -0.65 -19.94
C ASN A 68 5.96 0.48 -19.38
N PRO A 69 6.36 1.76 -19.51
CA PRO A 69 5.56 2.90 -19.04
C PRO A 69 4.12 2.94 -19.56
N ALA A 70 3.88 2.48 -20.78
CA ALA A 70 2.53 2.42 -21.37
C ALA A 70 1.60 1.41 -20.66
N SER A 71 2.13 0.59 -19.76
CA SER A 71 1.41 -0.49 -19.08
C SER A 71 1.57 -0.46 -17.57
N TYR A 72 2.02 0.67 -16.99
CA TYR A 72 2.13 0.86 -15.54
C TYR A 72 0.78 0.79 -14.81
N ALA A 73 -0.35 0.91 -15.51
CA ALA A 73 -1.67 0.66 -14.92
C ALA A 73 -1.90 -0.80 -14.51
N LEU A 74 -1.04 -1.74 -14.94
CA LEU A 74 -1.07 -3.13 -14.50
C LEU A 74 -0.32 -3.37 -13.18
N ASN A 75 0.46 -2.40 -12.70
CA ASN A 75 1.25 -2.54 -11.48
C ASN A 75 0.50 -1.98 -10.28
N PHE A 76 0.79 -2.55 -9.11
CA PHE A 76 0.37 -1.97 -7.83
C PHE A 76 1.08 -0.63 -7.58
N PRO A 77 0.44 0.36 -6.95
CA PRO A 77 -0.97 0.45 -6.66
C PRO A 77 -1.78 1.12 -7.80
N THR A 78 -3.08 0.79 -7.88
CA THR A 78 -4.06 1.51 -8.71
C THR A 78 -4.97 2.42 -7.89
N THR A 79 -4.99 2.28 -6.56
CA THR A 79 -5.69 3.20 -5.66
C THR A 79 -4.71 3.83 -4.68
N GLY A 80 -5.03 5.00 -4.12
CA GLY A 80 -4.16 5.63 -3.11
C GLY A 80 -4.93 6.47 -2.11
N ALA A 81 -4.28 6.80 -1.00
CA ALA A 81 -4.74 7.75 0.00
C ALA A 81 -3.51 8.39 0.68
N HIS A 82 -3.74 9.52 1.34
CA HIS A 82 -2.70 10.21 2.08
C HIS A 82 -2.08 9.30 3.16
N GLU A 83 -0.75 9.28 3.24
CA GLU A 83 0.07 8.47 4.16
C GLU A 83 -0.03 6.94 3.99
N LEU A 84 -0.61 6.46 2.88
CA LEU A 84 -0.40 5.07 2.46
C LEU A 84 1.02 4.88 1.95
N TYR A 85 1.56 3.70 2.22
CA TYR A 85 2.91 3.34 1.80
C TYR A 85 3.06 1.85 1.48
N PHE A 86 4.08 1.56 0.70
CA PHE A 86 4.43 0.20 0.30
C PHE A 86 5.94 0.07 0.17
N TYR A 87 6.42 -1.17 0.09
CA TYR A 87 7.83 -1.48 -0.11
C TYR A 87 8.03 -2.06 -1.49
N LEU A 88 9.00 -1.51 -2.22
CA LEU A 88 9.58 -2.16 -3.38
C LEU A 88 10.53 -3.24 -2.89
N ILE A 89 10.34 -4.47 -3.37
CA ILE A 89 11.20 -5.62 -3.06
C ILE A 89 12.19 -5.79 -4.21
N VAL A 90 13.47 -5.61 -3.94
CA VAL A 90 14.55 -5.70 -4.93
C VAL A 90 15.38 -6.94 -4.68
N GLU A 91 15.57 -7.77 -5.70
CA GLU A 91 16.37 -9.00 -5.63
C GLU A 91 17.87 -8.68 -5.47
N GLY A 92 18.52 -9.40 -4.54
CA GLY A 92 19.97 -9.34 -4.30
C GLY A 92 20.39 -8.81 -2.92
N GLU A 93 21.61 -9.18 -2.50
CA GLU A 93 22.25 -8.73 -1.25
C GLU A 93 23.03 -7.43 -1.47
N GLY A 94 22.34 -6.36 -1.83
CA GLY A 94 22.98 -5.06 -2.01
C GLY A 94 22.33 -4.01 -1.13
N GLU A 95 23.09 -3.39 -0.22
CA GLU A 95 22.79 -2.03 0.21
C GLU A 95 23.06 -1.09 -0.97
N ILE A 96 22.24 -1.18 -2.02
CA ILE A 96 22.34 -0.25 -3.12
C ILE A 96 21.90 1.09 -2.55
N GLY A 97 22.85 2.00 -2.37
CA GLY A 97 22.62 3.36 -1.92
C GLY A 97 21.92 4.18 -2.99
N LEU A 98 20.75 3.74 -3.43
CA LEU A 98 19.98 4.41 -4.46
C LEU A 98 19.41 5.71 -3.91
N LEU A 99 19.62 6.75 -4.69
CA LEU A 99 19.00 8.04 -4.53
C LEU A 99 17.72 8.05 -5.37
N TRP A 100 16.63 8.52 -4.76
CA TRP A 100 15.32 8.56 -5.38
C TRP A 100 14.78 9.97 -5.30
N ASP A 101 14.54 10.57 -6.46
CA ASP A 101 13.88 11.87 -6.52
C ASP A 101 12.36 11.70 -6.27
N PRO A 102 11.73 12.58 -5.49
CA PRO A 102 10.28 12.54 -5.31
C PRO A 102 9.57 12.91 -6.61
N VAL A 103 8.44 12.24 -6.89
CA VAL A 103 7.62 12.49 -8.07
C VAL A 103 6.28 13.07 -7.63
N THR A 104 5.83 14.14 -8.27
CA THR A 104 4.58 14.82 -7.91
C THR A 104 3.71 15.10 -9.13
N HIS A 105 2.45 14.64 -9.09
CA HIS A 105 1.44 14.89 -10.11
C HIS A 105 0.09 15.18 -9.44
N GLU A 106 -0.62 16.21 -9.90
CA GLU A 106 -1.96 16.56 -9.42
C GLU A 106 -2.07 16.72 -7.89
N GLY A 107 -1.00 17.22 -7.24
CA GLY A 107 -0.93 17.38 -5.79
C GLY A 107 -0.69 16.08 -5.01
N ILE A 108 -0.52 14.94 -5.67
CA ILE A 108 -0.07 13.68 -5.06
C ILE A 108 1.44 13.56 -5.28
N LYS A 109 2.18 13.30 -4.20
CA LYS A 109 3.62 13.11 -4.16
C LYS A 109 3.95 11.69 -3.72
N ALA A 110 4.77 11.01 -4.51
CA ALA A 110 5.40 9.74 -4.14
C ALA A 110 6.84 10.02 -3.70
N THR A 111 7.20 9.59 -2.49
CA THR A 111 8.54 9.76 -1.93
C THR A 111 9.13 8.41 -1.53
N THR A 112 10.31 8.10 -2.04
CA THR A 112 11.06 6.89 -1.64
C THR A 112 12.14 7.27 -0.64
N ALA A 113 12.18 6.61 0.52
CA ALA A 113 13.14 6.94 1.58
C ALA A 113 14.13 5.78 1.86
N ARG A 114 15.43 6.11 1.98
CA ARG A 114 16.50 5.23 2.50
C ARG A 114 16.45 5.23 4.04
N ARG A 115 16.76 4.10 4.72
CA ARG A 115 16.70 4.05 6.20
C ARG A 115 17.72 4.97 6.85
N GLY A 116 17.26 6.07 7.44
CA GLY A 116 17.92 6.68 8.59
C GLY A 116 17.40 6.01 9.86
N MET A 117 18.27 5.68 10.81
CA MET A 117 17.88 5.07 12.09
C MET A 117 16.78 5.89 12.77
N GLY A 118 15.58 5.31 12.85
CA GLY A 118 14.37 5.90 13.42
C GLY A 118 13.14 5.62 12.57
N ALA A 119 12.58 4.42 12.69
CA ALA A 119 11.27 3.99 12.14
C ALA A 119 11.01 4.09 10.62
N MET A 120 11.95 4.51 9.78
CA MET A 120 11.73 4.68 8.34
C MET A 120 12.92 4.25 7.49
N GLY A 121 12.88 3.09 6.82
CA GLY A 121 13.56 2.88 5.53
C GLY A 121 14.14 1.49 5.23
N THR A 122 15.06 1.45 4.25
CA THR A 122 15.76 0.28 3.69
C THR A 122 16.09 -0.84 4.68
N ARG A 123 15.65 -2.05 4.34
CA ARG A 123 15.94 -3.27 5.10
C ARG A 123 16.39 -4.35 4.13
N ILE A 124 17.59 -4.87 4.35
CA ILE A 124 17.98 -6.16 3.78
C ILE A 124 17.29 -7.23 4.62
N ARG A 125 16.63 -8.16 3.97
CA ARG A 125 16.12 -9.37 4.59
C ARG A 125 16.68 -10.55 3.85
N CYS A 126 17.01 -11.57 4.62
CA CYS A 126 17.40 -12.86 4.10
C CYS A 126 16.37 -13.87 4.60
N GLY A 127 15.68 -14.51 3.67
CA GLY A 127 14.93 -15.73 3.94
C GLY A 127 15.84 -16.95 3.94
N SER A 128 15.25 -18.14 3.88
CA SER A 128 16.00 -19.39 3.72
C SER A 128 16.57 -19.61 2.32
N GLU A 129 16.06 -18.89 1.31
CA GLU A 129 16.38 -19.13 -0.10
C GLU A 129 17.02 -17.91 -0.78
N GLU A 130 16.57 -16.69 -0.46
CA GLU A 130 17.05 -15.47 -1.10
C GLU A 130 17.08 -14.29 -0.13
N CYS A 131 17.97 -13.33 -0.40
CA CYS A 131 17.94 -12.02 0.24
C CYS A 131 17.42 -10.95 -0.72
N HIS A 132 16.78 -9.94 -0.13
CA HIS A 132 16.19 -8.82 -0.83
C HIS A 132 16.34 -7.51 -0.07
N THR A 133 16.31 -6.40 -0.81
CA THR A 133 16.33 -5.04 -0.28
C THR A 133 14.96 -4.40 -0.43
N GLU A 134 14.46 -3.80 0.65
CA GLU A 134 13.14 -3.15 0.68
C GLU A 134 13.28 -1.62 0.56
N TYR A 135 12.59 -0.94 -0.36
CA TYR A 135 12.52 0.53 -0.40
C TYR A 135 11.10 1.00 -0.12
N ARG A 136 10.88 1.79 0.94
CA ARG A 136 9.54 2.31 1.22
C ARG A 136 9.21 3.52 0.36
N VAL A 137 8.09 3.42 -0.34
CA VAL A 137 7.44 4.49 -1.08
C VAL A 137 6.23 4.95 -0.28
N THR A 138 6.17 6.25 0.05
CA THR A 138 5.02 6.87 0.73
C THR A 138 4.29 7.80 -0.23
N LEU A 139 2.95 7.68 -0.27
CA LEU A 139 2.06 8.56 -1.01
C LEU A 139 1.54 9.65 -0.07
N THR A 140 1.81 10.90 -0.38
CA THR A 140 1.17 12.06 0.26
C THR A 140 0.37 12.82 -0.78
N GLY A 141 -0.73 13.43 -0.38
CA GLY A 141 -1.60 14.13 -1.33
C GLY A 141 -2.79 14.78 -0.66
N PRO A 142 -3.84 15.12 -1.41
CA PRO A 142 -5.02 15.79 -0.86
C PRO A 142 -5.64 15.00 0.28
N GLU A 143 -5.83 15.66 1.43
CA GLU A 143 -6.47 15.11 2.62
C GLU A 143 -7.40 16.15 3.28
N ALA A 144 -8.14 15.71 4.29
CA ALA A 144 -9.06 16.58 5.06
C ALA A 144 -8.44 17.01 6.40
N GLU A 145 -7.18 17.47 6.38
CA GLU A 145 -6.44 17.92 7.57
C GLU A 145 -7.21 19.00 8.34
N GLU A 146 -7.22 18.91 9.68
CA GLU A 146 -7.90 19.81 10.63
C GLU A 146 -9.44 19.97 10.48
N ARG A 147 -10.05 19.29 9.51
CA ARG A 147 -11.44 19.50 9.10
C ARG A 147 -12.36 18.30 9.33
N TRP A 148 -11.83 17.20 9.86
CA TRP A 148 -12.56 15.94 10.06
C TRP A 148 -13.70 16.04 11.08
N LEU A 149 -13.59 16.92 12.08
CA LEU A 149 -14.65 17.23 13.04
C LEU A 149 -15.69 18.22 12.50
N ASN A 150 -15.33 19.06 11.53
CA ASN A 150 -16.27 20.00 10.91
C ASN A 150 -17.28 19.19 10.07
N PRO A 151 -18.60 19.34 10.28
CA PRO A 151 -19.61 18.68 9.46
C PRO A 151 -19.67 19.21 8.02
N TYR A 152 -19.22 20.45 7.78
CA TYR A 152 -19.23 21.12 6.48
C TYR A 152 -17.89 21.82 6.19
N PRO A 153 -16.81 21.05 5.99
CA PRO A 153 -15.44 21.55 5.80
C PRO A 153 -15.15 22.34 4.52
N GLY A 154 -16.11 22.37 3.58
CA GLY A 154 -15.92 22.91 2.24
C GLY A 154 -14.97 22.06 1.37
N PRO A 155 -14.87 22.36 0.06
CA PRO A 155 -14.08 21.56 -0.87
C PRO A 155 -12.59 21.51 -0.52
N ILE A 156 -11.96 20.37 -0.82
CA ILE A 156 -10.50 20.20 -0.79
C ILE A 156 -9.97 19.94 -2.21
N ALA A 157 -8.65 19.95 -2.38
CA ALA A 157 -8.02 19.61 -3.65
C ALA A 157 -8.46 18.21 -4.14
N LYS A 158 -8.70 18.10 -5.44
CA LYS A 158 -9.11 16.86 -6.10
C LYS A 158 -8.15 16.57 -7.24
N PRO A 159 -7.42 15.45 -7.20
CA PRO A 159 -6.49 15.10 -8.26
C PRO A 159 -7.27 14.69 -9.52
N ASN A 160 -6.81 15.11 -10.70
CA ASN A 160 -7.35 14.61 -11.97
C ASN A 160 -6.73 13.25 -12.29
N LEU A 161 -7.46 12.16 -12.07
CA LEU A 161 -6.99 10.79 -12.30
C LEU A 161 -7.54 10.24 -13.64
N PRO A 162 -6.83 9.31 -14.32
CA PRO A 162 -5.63 8.59 -13.85
C PRO A 162 -4.33 9.39 -13.92
N GLN A 163 -3.38 9.09 -13.02
CA GLN A 163 -2.02 9.66 -13.02
C GLN A 163 -0.96 8.56 -12.89
N THR A 164 0.03 8.62 -13.79
CA THR A 164 1.15 7.67 -13.84
C THR A 164 2.37 8.25 -13.11
N PHE A 165 2.97 7.44 -12.25
CA PHE A 165 4.18 7.78 -11.50
C PHE A 165 5.30 6.82 -11.93
N GLU A 166 6.51 7.34 -12.14
CA GLU A 166 7.71 6.55 -12.39
C GLU A 166 8.79 6.92 -11.38
N LEU A 167 9.10 6.00 -10.48
CA LEU A 167 10.16 6.11 -9.49
C LEU A 167 11.46 5.63 -10.12
N VAL A 168 12.48 6.47 -10.11
CA VAL A 168 13.80 6.15 -10.67
C VAL A 168 14.83 6.14 -9.54
N GLY A 169 15.44 4.97 -9.31
CA GLY A 169 16.51 4.79 -8.34
C GLY A 169 17.85 4.95 -9.04
N LYS A 170 18.62 5.96 -8.64
CA LYS A 170 19.91 6.32 -9.23
C LYS A 170 21.07 5.96 -8.31
N ASP A 171 22.22 5.60 -8.87
CA ASP A 171 23.45 5.48 -8.08
C ASP A 171 24.01 6.87 -7.68
N SER A 172 25.16 6.88 -7.01
CA SER A 172 25.85 8.11 -6.60
C SER A 172 26.38 8.95 -7.77
N GLU A 173 26.54 8.35 -8.95
CA GLU A 173 27.00 9.02 -10.17
C GLU A 173 25.83 9.58 -10.99
N GLY A 174 24.59 9.27 -10.59
CA GLY A 174 23.37 9.71 -11.25
C GLY A 174 22.85 8.75 -12.33
N SER A 175 23.46 7.57 -12.48
CA SER A 175 23.01 6.55 -13.43
C SER A 175 21.71 5.91 -12.95
N GLU A 176 20.74 5.75 -13.84
CA GLU A 176 19.46 5.10 -13.53
C GLU A 176 19.64 3.59 -13.40
N ILE A 177 19.49 3.06 -12.19
CA ILE A 177 19.68 1.63 -11.89
C ILE A 177 18.34 0.89 -11.86
N LEU A 178 17.33 1.49 -11.23
CA LEU A 178 16.00 0.88 -11.06
C LEU A 178 14.89 1.82 -11.54
N LYS A 179 13.84 1.22 -12.11
CA LYS A 179 12.59 1.92 -12.42
C LYS A 179 11.40 1.13 -11.90
N TYR A 180 10.50 1.83 -11.23
CA TYR A 180 9.20 1.31 -10.86
C TYR A 180 8.11 2.28 -11.27
N GLY A 181 7.10 1.81 -11.98
CA GLY A 181 5.98 2.67 -12.32
C GLY A 181 4.63 2.06 -12.01
N PHE A 182 3.69 2.93 -11.66
CA PHE A 182 2.31 2.59 -11.33
C PHE A 182 1.37 3.70 -11.78
N THR A 183 0.07 3.41 -11.92
CA THR A 183 -0.94 4.42 -12.28
C THR A 183 -2.08 4.43 -11.30
N LEU A 184 -2.23 5.54 -10.58
CA LEU A 184 -3.36 5.75 -9.68
C LEU A 184 -4.61 6.08 -10.50
N GLN A 185 -5.65 5.29 -10.30
CA GLN A 185 -6.98 5.41 -10.89
C GLN A 185 -7.97 6.10 -9.94
N LYS A 186 -7.80 5.90 -8.62
CA LYS A 186 -8.67 6.47 -7.59
C LYS A 186 -7.86 6.99 -6.41
N TRP A 187 -8.33 8.11 -5.85
CA TRP A 187 -7.78 8.68 -4.61
C TRP A 187 -8.84 8.72 -3.53
N PHE A 188 -8.46 8.32 -2.33
CA PHE A 188 -9.32 8.22 -1.17
C PHE A 188 -8.90 9.20 -0.07
N VAL A 189 -9.89 9.74 0.63
CA VAL A 189 -9.73 10.68 1.73
C VAL A 189 -10.46 10.16 2.96
N SER A 190 -9.74 9.96 4.06
CA SER A 190 -10.31 9.52 5.34
C SER A 190 -10.92 10.69 6.11
N ARG A 191 -12.07 10.47 6.77
CA ARG A 191 -12.59 11.36 7.82
C ARG A 191 -11.96 11.05 9.20
N LYS A 192 -10.85 10.32 9.21
CA LYS A 192 -10.11 9.95 10.43
C LYS A 192 -11.04 9.33 11.47
N GLY A 193 -10.91 9.72 12.75
CA GLY A 193 -11.64 9.13 13.87
C GLY A 193 -13.15 9.41 13.95
N ALA A 194 -13.76 10.11 12.99
CA ALA A 194 -15.16 10.51 13.08
C ALA A 194 -16.15 9.36 12.77
N LEU A 195 -16.79 8.83 13.82
CA LEU A 195 -17.90 7.88 13.75
C LEU A 195 -19.24 8.62 13.67
N LYS A 196 -19.96 8.47 12.55
CA LYS A 196 -21.25 9.12 12.30
C LYS A 196 -22.19 8.20 11.51
N ARG A 197 -23.47 8.58 11.43
CA ARG A 197 -24.48 7.87 10.63
C ARG A 197 -24.28 8.12 9.13
N LEU A 198 -24.78 7.21 8.31
CA LEU A 198 -24.62 7.26 6.85
C LEU A 198 -24.95 8.64 6.21
N PRO A 199 -26.09 9.31 6.49
CA PRO A 199 -26.41 10.59 5.83
C PRO A 199 -25.42 11.71 6.17
N GLU A 200 -24.88 11.71 7.39
CA GLU A 200 -23.90 12.69 7.87
C GLU A 200 -22.55 12.48 7.18
N GLN A 201 -22.19 11.22 6.94
CA GLN A 201 -20.96 10.85 6.24
C GLN A 201 -21.06 11.12 4.74
N GLN A 202 -22.20 10.80 4.12
CA GLN A 202 -22.51 11.13 2.72
C GLN A 202 -22.44 12.65 2.48
N SER A 203 -23.06 13.44 3.35
CA SER A 203 -23.03 14.90 3.27
C SER A 203 -21.61 15.44 3.44
N TRP A 204 -20.83 14.86 4.35
CA TRP A 204 -19.44 15.27 4.56
C TRP A 204 -18.57 15.00 3.34
N CYS A 205 -18.64 13.80 2.74
CA CYS A 205 -17.92 13.50 1.50
C CYS A 205 -18.29 14.48 0.38
N SER A 206 -19.59 14.76 0.22
CA SER A 206 -20.08 15.71 -0.78
C SER A 206 -19.53 17.12 -0.53
N SER A 207 -19.46 17.55 0.73
CA SER A 207 -18.97 18.89 1.09
C SER A 207 -17.49 19.12 0.78
N ILE A 208 -16.66 18.07 0.86
CA ILE A 208 -15.25 18.13 0.44
C ILE A 208 -15.08 17.99 -1.09
N GLY A 209 -16.17 17.77 -1.83
CA GLY A 209 -16.17 17.60 -3.29
C GLY A 209 -15.92 16.16 -3.75
N TYR A 210 -16.01 15.18 -2.84
CA TYR A 210 -15.84 13.75 -3.11
C TYR A 210 -17.20 13.05 -2.97
N ARG A 211 -17.24 11.73 -3.21
CA ARG A 211 -18.44 10.92 -2.92
C ARG A 211 -18.13 9.85 -1.90
N LEU A 212 -19.17 9.36 -1.24
CA LEU A 212 -19.06 8.12 -0.47
C LEU A 212 -18.75 6.96 -1.43
N PRO A 213 -17.86 6.02 -1.06
CA PRO A 213 -17.52 4.88 -1.89
C PRO A 213 -18.72 3.95 -2.03
N GLN A 214 -18.73 3.23 -3.14
CA GLN A 214 -19.53 2.02 -3.28
C GLN A 214 -18.72 0.82 -2.78
N VAL A 215 -19.38 -0.32 -2.54
CA VAL A 215 -18.72 -1.58 -2.15
C VAL A 215 -17.61 -1.94 -3.15
N ARG A 216 -17.85 -1.79 -4.46
CA ARG A 216 -16.85 -1.99 -5.51
C ARG A 216 -15.66 -1.02 -5.51
N ASP A 217 -15.73 0.09 -4.80
CA ASP A 217 -14.55 0.96 -4.61
C ASP A 217 -13.63 0.40 -3.51
N LEU A 218 -14.13 -0.50 -2.66
CA LEU A 218 -13.44 -0.97 -1.47
C LEU A 218 -13.01 -2.43 -1.56
N THR A 219 -13.85 -3.31 -2.10
CA THR A 219 -13.64 -4.76 -2.02
C THR A 219 -14.19 -5.52 -3.23
N ASN A 220 -13.58 -6.68 -3.49
CA ASN A 220 -14.07 -7.70 -4.40
C ASN A 220 -14.71 -8.91 -3.70
N ALA A 221 -15.07 -8.76 -2.42
CA ALA A 221 -15.79 -9.79 -1.67
C ALA A 221 -17.01 -10.30 -2.42
N ARG A 222 -17.35 -11.59 -2.27
CA ARG A 222 -18.46 -12.20 -3.02
C ARG A 222 -19.81 -11.55 -2.70
N SER A 223 -20.23 -10.63 -3.56
CA SER A 223 -21.50 -9.91 -3.50
C SER A 223 -21.79 -9.25 -4.85
N ARG A 224 -23.06 -8.98 -5.14
CA ARG A 224 -23.48 -8.31 -6.39
C ARG A 224 -23.03 -6.84 -6.49
N PHE A 225 -22.65 -6.24 -5.37
CA PHE A 225 -22.22 -4.83 -5.29
C PHE A 225 -20.70 -4.65 -5.41
N SER A 226 -19.96 -5.76 -5.42
CA SER A 226 -18.51 -5.75 -5.32
C SER A 226 -17.81 -5.56 -6.65
N ALA A 227 -16.52 -5.24 -6.57
CA ALA A 227 -15.66 -5.20 -7.72
C ALA A 227 -15.44 -6.61 -8.30
N THR A 228 -15.12 -6.66 -9.58
CA THR A 228 -14.73 -7.88 -10.28
C THR A 228 -13.21 -7.99 -10.40
N PRO A 229 -12.63 -9.20 -10.41
CA PRO A 229 -13.31 -10.49 -10.22
C PRO A 229 -13.69 -10.73 -8.76
N LEU A 230 -14.83 -11.39 -8.55
CA LEU A 230 -15.31 -11.74 -7.22
C LEU A 230 -14.38 -12.75 -6.54
N SER A 231 -14.18 -12.59 -5.24
CA SER A 231 -13.51 -13.59 -4.40
C SER A 231 -14.40 -14.82 -4.16
N SER A 232 -13.83 -15.83 -3.49
CA SER A 232 -14.52 -17.09 -3.18
C SER A 232 -15.62 -16.95 -2.12
N GLY A 233 -15.52 -15.95 -1.23
CA GLY A 233 -16.41 -15.75 -0.08
C GLY A 233 -16.60 -14.27 0.29
N ASN A 234 -17.26 -13.97 1.42
CA ASN A 234 -17.50 -12.60 1.85
C ASN A 234 -16.26 -11.98 2.54
N HIS A 235 -15.17 -11.90 1.79
CA HIS A 235 -13.88 -11.32 2.15
C HIS A 235 -13.16 -10.97 0.84
N TYR A 236 -12.22 -10.03 0.83
CA TYR A 236 -11.46 -9.78 -0.40
C TYR A 236 -10.56 -10.96 -0.77
N GLN A 237 -10.12 -10.95 -2.02
CA GLN A 237 -8.98 -11.70 -2.51
C GLN A 237 -8.05 -10.71 -3.22
N ARG A 238 -6.73 -10.74 -2.97
CA ARG A 238 -5.77 -9.78 -3.56
C ARG A 238 -5.90 -9.69 -5.09
N ARG A 239 -6.21 -8.49 -5.57
CA ARG A 239 -6.46 -8.14 -6.97
C ARG A 239 -6.17 -6.65 -7.18
N LEU A 240 -5.61 -6.31 -8.33
CA LEU A 240 -5.46 -4.92 -8.74
C LEU A 240 -6.74 -4.41 -9.40
N GLY A 241 -7.08 -3.16 -9.15
CA GLY A 241 -8.28 -2.51 -9.69
C GLY A 241 -9.60 -2.97 -9.04
N ALA A 242 -9.54 -3.78 -7.98
CA ALA A 242 -10.72 -4.39 -7.36
C ALA A 242 -11.10 -3.78 -5.99
N GLY A 243 -10.62 -2.56 -5.73
CA GLY A 243 -10.96 -1.76 -4.56
C GLY A 243 -9.80 -1.53 -3.60
N LEU A 244 -9.90 -0.47 -2.79
CA LEU A 244 -8.81 -0.03 -1.91
C LEU A 244 -8.35 -1.13 -0.95
N PHE A 245 -9.26 -1.84 -0.30
CA PHE A 245 -8.91 -2.86 0.69
C PHE A 245 -8.31 -4.09 0.03
N THR A 246 -8.75 -4.41 -1.18
CA THR A 246 -8.18 -5.51 -1.95
C THR A 246 -6.70 -5.28 -2.31
N GLU A 247 -6.29 -4.02 -2.48
CA GLU A 247 -4.90 -3.65 -2.75
C GLU A 247 -4.08 -3.41 -1.47
N TRP A 248 -4.64 -2.72 -0.49
CA TRP A 248 -3.85 -2.14 0.60
C TRP A 248 -4.03 -2.82 1.97
N SER A 249 -5.10 -3.57 2.20
CA SER A 249 -5.42 -4.08 3.54
C SER A 249 -4.35 -4.98 4.14
N PRO A 250 -4.38 -5.23 5.47
CA PRO A 250 -5.24 -4.57 6.47
C PRO A 250 -4.90 -3.10 6.72
N MET A 251 -5.91 -2.22 6.71
CA MET A 251 -5.69 -0.76 6.75
C MET A 251 -5.27 -0.22 8.12
N ASN A 252 -5.59 -0.93 9.21
CA ASN A 252 -5.27 -0.51 10.59
C ASN A 252 -3.77 -0.61 10.94
N ARG A 253 -2.92 -0.92 9.97
CA ARG A 253 -1.45 -0.94 10.11
C ARG A 253 -0.77 0.32 9.58
N TYR A 254 -1.55 1.18 8.92
CA TYR A 254 -1.07 2.47 8.43
C TYR A 254 -1.30 3.53 9.52
N ASP A 255 -0.43 3.55 10.53
CA ASP A 255 -0.60 4.42 11.72
C ASP A 255 -0.84 5.89 11.36
N ARG A 256 -0.16 6.39 10.32
CA ARG A 256 -0.27 7.79 9.86
C ARG A 256 -1.45 8.05 8.93
N ALA A 257 -2.00 7.02 8.29
CA ALA A 257 -3.17 7.18 7.42
C ALA A 257 -4.48 7.29 8.22
N GLU A 258 -4.45 6.94 9.52
CA GLU A 258 -5.61 7.00 10.43
C GLU A 258 -6.83 6.29 9.85
N LEU A 259 -6.61 5.03 9.44
CA LEU A 259 -7.64 4.15 8.89
C LEU A 259 -8.06 3.08 9.91
N TYR A 260 -9.37 2.93 10.10
CA TYR A 260 -9.98 2.16 11.20
C TYR A 260 -10.81 0.99 10.67
N TYR A 261 -11.73 0.44 11.48
CA TYR A 261 -12.28 -0.90 11.31
C TYR A 261 -13.29 -1.08 10.17
N SER A 262 -14.32 -0.24 10.06
CA SER A 262 -15.42 -0.42 9.11
C SER A 262 -15.91 0.90 8.54
N TYR A 263 -16.20 0.89 7.25
CA TYR A 263 -16.52 2.09 6.48
C TYR A 263 -17.88 1.97 5.83
N TRP A 264 -18.63 3.07 5.89
CA TRP A 264 -19.86 3.22 5.14
C TRP A 264 -19.64 3.13 3.64
N THR A 265 -20.63 2.57 2.96
CA THR A 265 -20.77 2.68 1.51
C THR A 265 -22.10 3.33 1.15
N SER A 266 -22.23 3.81 -0.08
CA SER A 266 -23.50 4.33 -0.59
C SER A 266 -24.47 3.22 -1.04
N ASP A 267 -24.06 1.95 -0.97
CA ASP A 267 -24.89 0.81 -1.35
C ASP A 267 -25.79 0.38 -0.19
N GLY A 268 -26.94 -0.20 -0.54
CA GLY A 268 -27.90 -0.75 0.40
C GLY A 268 -28.64 -1.95 -0.21
N MET A 269 -29.21 -2.79 0.64
CA MET A 269 -29.98 -3.95 0.21
C MET A 269 -31.20 -4.20 1.10
N PRO A 270 -32.25 -4.85 0.58
CA PRO A 270 -33.36 -5.29 1.42
C PRO A 270 -32.88 -6.22 2.53
N VAL A 271 -33.40 -6.04 3.75
CA VAL A 271 -33.06 -6.91 4.87
C VAL A 271 -33.75 -8.28 4.69
N PRO A 272 -33.04 -9.41 4.88
CA PRO A 272 -33.61 -10.75 4.72
C PRO A 272 -34.66 -11.16 5.77
N ASP A 273 -35.00 -10.28 6.72
CA ASP A 273 -35.91 -10.56 7.85
C ASP A 273 -37.39 -10.33 7.52
N GLY A 274 -37.72 -10.00 6.26
CA GLY A 274 -39.09 -9.74 5.81
C GLY A 274 -39.66 -8.39 6.26
N SER A 275 -38.88 -7.52 6.92
CA SER A 275 -39.34 -6.25 7.46
C SER A 275 -39.48 -5.11 6.44
N TYR A 276 -39.21 -5.38 5.14
CA TYR A 276 -39.09 -4.39 4.06
C TYR A 276 -38.09 -3.25 4.33
N LYS A 277 -37.29 -3.35 5.40
CA LYS A 277 -36.23 -2.38 5.68
C LYS A 277 -35.13 -2.53 4.64
N HIS A 278 -34.51 -1.40 4.30
CA HIS A 278 -33.24 -1.38 3.59
C HIS A 278 -32.12 -1.31 4.64
N GLY A 279 -31.19 -2.26 4.58
CA GLY A 279 -29.96 -2.24 5.35
C GLY A 279 -28.85 -1.56 4.56
N ASP A 280 -28.12 -0.69 5.23
CA ASP A 280 -27.00 0.05 4.67
C ASP A 280 -25.75 -0.82 4.68
N LEU A 281 -24.94 -0.79 3.62
CA LEU A 281 -23.76 -1.65 3.54
C LEU A 281 -22.51 -0.98 4.12
N ILE A 282 -21.78 -1.76 4.89
CA ILE A 282 -20.46 -1.41 5.41
C ILE A 282 -19.41 -2.40 4.92
N VAL A 283 -18.17 -1.95 4.80
CA VAL A 283 -17.05 -2.82 4.45
C VAL A 283 -15.98 -2.75 5.53
N ALA A 284 -15.58 -3.91 6.05
CA ALA A 284 -14.49 -4.04 7.01
C ALA A 284 -13.14 -3.83 6.31
N SER A 285 -12.29 -2.96 6.85
CA SER A 285 -11.01 -2.56 6.24
C SER A 285 -9.89 -3.59 6.40
N TYR A 286 -10.07 -4.60 7.27
CA TYR A 286 -9.05 -5.63 7.52
C TYR A 286 -9.22 -6.83 6.57
N SER A 287 -10.46 -7.25 6.31
CA SER A 287 -10.81 -8.45 5.54
C SER A 287 -11.61 -8.17 4.26
N GLY A 288 -12.07 -6.94 4.04
CA GLY A 288 -12.99 -6.60 2.94
C GLY A 288 -14.38 -7.23 3.09
N HIS A 289 -14.71 -7.76 4.27
CA HIS A 289 -16.01 -8.34 4.57
C HIS A 289 -17.12 -7.30 4.45
N ILE A 290 -18.19 -7.64 3.74
CA ILE A 290 -19.36 -6.79 3.58
C ILE A 290 -20.36 -7.11 4.69
N GLY A 291 -20.66 -6.13 5.54
CA GLY A 291 -21.70 -6.20 6.56
C GLY A 291 -22.94 -5.43 6.14
N VAL A 292 -24.07 -5.78 6.76
CA VAL A 292 -25.32 -5.03 6.64
C VAL A 292 -25.61 -4.39 8.00
N ASP A 293 -25.70 -3.06 8.03
CA ASP A 293 -26.21 -2.34 9.20
C ASP A 293 -27.72 -2.13 9.05
N ILE A 294 -28.48 -2.69 10.00
CA ILE A 294 -29.94 -2.58 10.08
C ILE A 294 -30.41 -1.75 11.28
N VAL A 295 -29.47 -1.29 12.12
CA VAL A 295 -29.74 -0.56 13.37
C VAL A 295 -29.44 0.94 13.23
N ARG A 296 -28.99 1.38 12.06
CA ARG A 296 -28.53 2.75 11.78
C ARG A 296 -27.42 3.17 12.74
N GLY A 297 -26.41 2.31 12.88
CA GLY A 297 -25.25 2.53 13.71
C GLY A 297 -24.39 3.72 13.27
N ILE A 298 -23.17 3.79 13.82
CA ILE A 298 -22.17 4.79 13.45
C ILE A 298 -20.92 4.06 12.95
N HIS A 299 -20.43 4.47 11.78
CA HIS A 299 -19.24 3.91 11.15
C HIS A 299 -18.37 5.02 10.58
N TYR A 300 -17.12 4.67 10.25
CA TYR A 300 -16.16 5.61 9.68
C TYR A 300 -16.54 5.96 8.24
N ALA A 301 -16.01 7.08 7.77
CA ALA A 301 -16.12 7.47 6.37
C ALA A 301 -14.75 7.55 5.73
N MET A 302 -14.73 7.06 4.51
CA MET A 302 -13.72 7.33 3.53
C MET A 302 -14.46 7.87 2.32
N CYS A 303 -13.90 8.83 1.63
CA CYS A 303 -14.49 9.43 0.45
C CYS A 303 -13.57 9.16 -0.73
N VAL A 304 -14.14 9.01 -1.92
CA VAL A 304 -13.40 8.70 -3.14
C VAL A 304 -13.66 9.76 -4.20
N THR A 305 -12.67 10.00 -5.04
CA THR A 305 -12.82 10.84 -6.24
C THR A 305 -14.08 10.38 -7.02
N PRO A 306 -14.91 11.31 -7.53
CA PRO A 306 -16.16 10.99 -8.22
C PRO A 306 -16.03 9.92 -9.30
#